data_AF-A0A3C0KGL2-F1
#
_entry.id   AF-A0A3C0KGL2-F1
#
_cell.length_a   1.000
_cell.length_b   1.000
_cell.length_c   1.000
_cell.angle_alpha   90.00
_cell.angle_beta   90.00
_cell.angle_gamma   90.00
#
_symmetry.space_group_name_H-M   'P 1'
#
loop_
_entity.id
_entity.type
_entity.pdbx_description
1 polymer ?
#
loop_
_entity_poly.entity_id
_entity_poly.type
_entity_poly.pdbx_seq_one_letter_code
_entity_poly.pdbx_strand_id
1 'polypeptide(L)'
;MSAVLDHHHAHDHDHDHHHAPSGWRRWVFATNHKDIGTLYLLFSFTMLMVGGVLALGIRAELFQPGLQLVNPELFNQLTTMHGIIMVFGAI
;
A
#
# COMPACT_ATOMS: atom_id res chain seq x y z
N MET A 1 -35.64 55.73 -17.60
CA MET A 1 -34.55 55.27 -18.49
C MET A 1 -33.36 55.01 -17.58
N SER A 2 -33.20 53.77 -17.12
CA SER A 2 -32.12 52.84 -17.54
C SER A 2 -30.74 53.36 -17.10
N ALA A 3 -29.94 52.70 -16.27
CA ALA A 3 -29.89 51.28 -15.91
C ALA A 3 -29.34 51.13 -14.49
N VAL A 4 -29.97 50.24 -13.72
CA VAL A 4 -29.30 49.53 -12.63
C VAL A 4 -28.22 48.68 -13.29
N LEU A 5 -26.95 48.92 -12.94
CA LEU A 5 -25.87 48.02 -13.28
C LEU A 5 -26.04 46.77 -12.42
N ASP A 6 -26.75 45.79 -12.96
CA ASP A 6 -26.72 44.42 -12.45
C ASP A 6 -25.27 43.93 -12.54
N HIS A 7 -24.63 43.79 -11.38
CA HIS A 7 -23.32 43.18 -11.29
C HIS A 7 -23.51 41.67 -11.50
N HIS A 8 -23.56 41.26 -12.77
CA HIS A 8 -23.38 39.87 -13.16
C HIS A 8 -21.98 39.45 -12.71
N HIS A 9 -21.90 38.85 -11.51
CA HIS A 9 -20.78 38.03 -11.11
C HIS A 9 -20.68 36.90 -12.12
N ALA A 10 -19.81 37.09 -13.12
CA ALA A 10 -19.31 36.03 -13.96
C ALA A 10 -18.70 34.98 -13.01
N HIS A 11 -19.36 33.83 -12.93
CA HIS A 11 -18.81 32.63 -12.35
C HIS A 11 -17.71 32.14 -13.29
N ASP A 12 -16.57 32.81 -13.27
CA ASP A 12 -15.34 32.28 -13.84
C ASP A 12 -14.87 31.18 -12.89
N HIS A 13 -15.46 30.00 -13.08
CA HIS A 13 -14.91 28.73 -12.62
C HIS A 13 -13.67 28.43 -13.45
N ASP A 14 -12.61 29.20 -13.23
CA ASP A 14 -11.26 28.80 -13.56
C ASP A 14 -10.93 27.64 -12.62
N HIS A 15 -11.27 26.44 -13.08
CA HIS A 15 -10.74 25.21 -12.55
C HIS A 15 -9.25 25.21 -12.86
N ASP A 16 -8.48 25.88 -12.01
CA ASP A 16 -7.04 25.73 -11.93
C ASP A 16 -6.76 24.25 -11.69
N HIS A 17 -6.49 23.54 -12.78
CA HIS A 17 -5.94 22.21 -12.77
C HIS A 17 -4.51 22.33 -12.25
N HIS A 18 -4.38 22.47 -10.93
CA HIS A 18 -3.11 22.46 -10.22
C HIS A 18 -2.32 21.24 -10.72
N HIS A 19 -1.24 21.55 -11.44
CA HIS A 19 -0.28 20.62 -12.00
C HIS A 19 0.43 19.85 -10.90
N ALA A 20 -0.25 18.86 -10.30
CA ALA A 20 0.40 17.85 -9.50
C ALA A 20 1.34 17.08 -10.45
N PRO A 21 2.63 16.93 -10.13
CA PRO A 21 3.55 16.18 -10.97
C PRO A 21 2.97 14.77 -11.19
N SER A 22 2.81 14.36 -12.44
CA SER A 22 2.24 13.06 -12.79
C SER A 22 3.32 11.98 -12.79
N GLY A 23 2.99 10.78 -12.28
CA GLY A 23 3.82 9.57 -12.37
C GLY A 23 4.58 9.21 -11.08
N TRP A 24 5.59 8.35 -11.21
CA TRP A 24 6.39 7.81 -10.10
C TRP A 24 7.10 8.89 -9.26
N ARG A 25 7.41 10.04 -9.89
CA ARG A 25 8.06 11.19 -9.26
C ARG A 25 7.21 11.82 -8.15
N ARG A 26 5.88 11.74 -8.25
CA ARG A 26 4.96 12.21 -7.20
C ARG A 26 5.07 11.39 -5.93
N TRP A 27 5.27 10.09 -6.08
CA TRP A 27 5.33 9.14 -4.98
C TRP A 27 6.71 9.16 -4.31
N VAL A 28 7.80 9.25 -5.08
CA VAL A 28 9.18 9.29 -4.55
C VAL A 28 9.48 10.60 -3.80
N PHE A 29 8.92 11.71 -4.25
CA PHE A 29 9.07 13.02 -3.60
C PHE A 29 7.78 13.47 -2.90
N ALA A 30 6.94 12.53 -2.45
CA ALA A 30 5.69 12.83 -1.76
C ALA A 30 5.96 13.49 -0.41
N THR A 31 5.46 14.72 -0.22
CA THR A 31 5.43 15.39 1.09
C THR A 31 4.04 15.39 1.72
N ASN A 32 3.01 15.03 0.95
CA ASN A 32 1.63 14.97 1.42
C ASN A 32 1.36 13.66 2.17
N HIS A 33 0.84 13.75 3.40
CA HIS A 33 0.52 12.60 4.24
C HIS A 33 -0.51 11.65 3.63
N LYS A 34 -1.36 12.12 2.70
CA LYS A 34 -2.33 11.26 1.99
C LYS A 34 -1.64 10.32 0.99
N ASP A 35 -0.65 10.84 0.27
CA ASP A 35 0.13 10.06 -0.71
C ASP A 35 1.06 9.09 0.04
N ILE A 36 1.72 9.55 1.11
CA ILE A 36 2.55 8.70 1.99
C ILE A 36 1.71 7.59 2.63
N GLY A 37 0.54 7.91 3.20
CA GLY A 37 -0.35 6.90 3.78
C GLY A 37 -0.77 5.82 2.78
N THR A 38 -1.06 6.22 1.54
CA THR A 38 -1.41 5.27 0.46
C THR A 38 -0.23 4.35 0.11
N LEU A 39 1.00 4.87 0.08
CA LEU A 39 2.21 4.05 -0.13
C LEU A 39 2.41 3.01 0.97
N TYR A 40 2.24 3.40 2.24
CA TYR A 40 2.35 2.49 3.37
C TYR A 40 1.27 1.40 3.34
N LEU A 41 0.04 1.75 2.97
CA LEU A 41 -1.06 0.79 2.86
C LEU A 41 -0.80 -0.22 1.72
N LEU A 42 -0.29 0.24 0.57
CA LEU A 42 0.10 -0.65 -0.53
C LEU A 42 1.26 -1.56 -0.12
N PHE A 43 2.26 -1.01 0.55
CA PHE A 43 3.41 -1.76 1.04
C PHE A 43 3.00 -2.83 2.06
N SER A 44 2.24 -2.47 3.09
CA SER A 44 1.79 -3.40 4.12
C SER A 44 0.86 -4.48 3.56
N PHE A 45 -0.02 -4.12 2.62
CA PHE A 45 -0.86 -5.10 1.92
C PHE A 45 -0.02 -6.11 1.11
N THR A 46 1.03 -5.65 0.44
CA THR A 46 1.92 -6.53 -0.32
C THR A 46 2.69 -7.46 0.63
N MET A 47 3.21 -6.93 1.74
CA MET A 47 3.90 -7.73 2.75
C MET A 47 2.96 -8.73 3.44
N LEU A 48 1.68 -8.38 3.62
CA LEU A 48 0.66 -9.28 4.15
C LEU A 48 0.38 -10.45 3.19
N MET A 49 0.39 -10.23 1.87
CA MET A 49 0.26 -11.32 0.90
C MET A 49 1.48 -12.25 0.95
N VAL A 50 2.70 -11.70 0.98
CA VAL A 50 3.94 -12.49 1.07
C VAL A 50 4.00 -13.28 2.38
N GLY A 51 3.76 -12.62 3.52
CA GLY A 51 3.70 -13.25 4.83
C GLY A 51 2.59 -14.31 4.91
N GLY A 52 1.44 -14.05 4.29
CA GLY A 52 0.33 -14.99 4.19
C GLY A 52 0.69 -16.26 3.40
N VAL A 53 1.39 -16.14 2.27
CA VAL A 53 1.86 -17.30 1.49
C VAL A 53 2.86 -18.12 2.30
N LEU A 54 3.79 -17.49 3.01
CA LEU A 54 4.72 -18.19 3.91
C LEU A 54 3.97 -18.95 5.01
N ALA A 55 2.93 -18.34 5.60
CA ALA A 55 2.09 -19.00 6.61
C ALA A 55 1.35 -20.21 6.03
N LEU A 56 0.88 -20.13 4.78
CA LEU A 56 0.26 -21.26 4.09
C LEU A 56 1.28 -22.38 3.84
N GLY A 57 2.53 -22.06 3.49
CA GLY A 57 3.61 -23.03 3.35
C GLY A 57 3.90 -23.79 4.66
N ILE A 58 3.96 -23.07 5.78
CA ILE A 58 4.12 -23.69 7.12
C ILE A 58 2.94 -24.61 7.45
N ARG A 59 1.71 -24.16 7.16
CA ARG A 59 0.51 -24.99 7.39
C ARG A 59 0.44 -26.20 6.47
N ALA A 60 0.92 -26.10 5.24
CA ALA A 60 0.97 -27.22 4.31
C ALA A 60 1.90 -28.33 4.81
N GLU A 61 3.06 -27.98 5.40
CA GLU A 61 3.96 -28.97 6.00
C GLU A 61 3.34 -29.66 7.23
N LEU A 62 2.56 -28.92 8.02
CA LEU A 62 1.91 -29.44 9.24
C LEU A 62 0.61 -30.22 8.96
N PHE A 63 0.22 -30.43 7.70
CA PHE A 63 -1.05 -31.07 7.35
C PHE A 63 -1.11 -32.55 7.74
N GLN A 64 0.02 -33.23 7.72
CA GLN A 64 0.17 -34.61 8.19
C GLN A 64 1.47 -34.72 9.02
N PRO A 65 1.51 -35.55 10.07
CA PRO A 65 2.72 -35.69 10.89
C PRO A 65 3.84 -36.42 10.13
N GLY A 66 5.02 -35.80 10.04
CA GLY A 66 6.21 -36.32 9.36
C GLY A 66 6.89 -35.24 8.51
N LEU A 67 8.12 -35.49 8.04
CA LEU A 67 8.80 -34.59 7.11
C LEU A 67 8.26 -34.85 5.69
N GLN A 68 7.63 -33.87 5.05
CA GLN A 68 6.89 -34.09 3.79
C GLN A 68 7.40 -33.25 2.64
N LEU A 69 7.46 -31.93 2.81
CA LEU A 69 7.80 -31.00 1.73
C LEU A 69 9.09 -30.22 2.02
N VAL A 70 9.41 -29.99 3.30
CA VAL A 70 10.54 -29.11 3.67
C VAL A 70 11.45 -29.70 4.74
N ASN A 71 12.76 -29.48 4.57
CA ASN A 71 13.76 -29.87 5.57
C ASN A 71 13.56 -29.09 6.88
N PRO A 72 13.95 -29.64 8.04
CA PRO A 72 13.77 -28.98 9.35
C PRO A 72 14.40 -27.59 9.42
N GLU A 73 15.56 -27.41 8.78
CA GLU A 73 16.25 -26.13 8.67
C GLU A 73 15.42 -25.10 7.88
N LEU A 74 14.86 -25.51 6.74
CA LEU A 74 14.04 -24.63 5.91
C LEU A 74 12.73 -24.25 6.62
N PHE A 75 12.13 -25.17 7.38
CA PHE A 75 10.93 -24.88 8.19
C PHE A 75 11.19 -23.79 9.24
N ASN A 76 12.31 -23.87 9.95
CA ASN A 76 12.73 -22.83 10.90
C ASN A 76 12.95 -21.49 10.19
N GLN A 77 13.62 -21.49 9.03
CA GLN A 77 13.83 -20.27 8.25
C GLN A 77 12.51 -19.66 7.76
N LEU A 78 11.59 -20.46 7.21
CA LEU A 78 10.28 -19.99 6.75
C LEU A 78 9.48 -19.35 7.90
N THR A 79 9.53 -19.95 9.09
CA THR A 79 8.85 -19.42 10.29
C THR A 79 9.44 -18.10 10.75
N THR A 80 10.77 -17.99 10.81
CA THR A 80 11.44 -16.73 11.17
C THR A 80 11.16 -15.63 10.14
N MET A 81 11.24 -15.95 8.85
CA MET A 81 10.97 -14.98 7.77
C MET A 81 9.51 -14.53 7.78
N HIS A 82 8.56 -15.46 8.01
CA HIS A 82 7.15 -15.11 8.18
C HIS A 82 6.96 -14.12 9.33
N GLY A 83 7.55 -14.39 10.51
CA GLY A 83 7.47 -13.51 11.67
C GLY A 83 8.04 -12.11 11.42
N ILE A 84 9.23 -12.02 10.83
CA ILE A 84 9.89 -10.74 10.53
C ILE A 84 9.05 -9.93 9.51
N ILE A 85 8.55 -10.57 8.45
CA ILE A 85 7.76 -9.87 7.42
C ILE A 85 6.42 -9.38 7.98
N MET A 86 5.75 -10.17 8.83
CA MET A 86 4.48 -9.75 9.43
C MET A 86 4.67 -8.61 10.43
N VAL A 87 5.67 -8.70 11.32
CA VAL A 87 5.87 -7.71 12.39
C VAL A 87 6.47 -6.41 11.88
N PHE A 88 7.43 -6.45 10.95
CA PHE A 88 8.11 -5.25 10.46
C PHE A 88 7.61 -4.75 9.11
N GLY A 89 6.99 -5.63 8.32
CA GLY A 89 6.52 -5.29 6.98
C GLY A 89 5.02 -5.01 6.89
N ALA A 90 4.19 -5.69 7.68
CA ALA A 90 2.74 -5.58 7.58
C ALA A 90 2.08 -4.81 8.74
N ILE A 91 2.67 -4.84 9.94
CA ILE A 91 2.21 -4.13 11.16
C ILE A 91 3.00 -2.84 11.33
#